data_AF-R7PF57-F1
#
_entry.id   AF-R7PF57-F1
#
_cell.length_a   1.000
_cell.length_b   1.000
_cell.length_c   1.000
_cell.angle_alpha   90.00
_cell.angle_beta   90.00
_cell.angle_gamma   90.00
#
_symmetry.space_group_name_H-M   'P 1'
#
loop_
_entity.id
_entity.type
_entity.pdbx_description
1 polymer ?
#
loop_
_entity_poly.entity_id
_entity_poly.type
_entity_poly.pdbx_seq_one_letter_code
_entity_poly.pdbx_strand_id
1 'polypeptide(L)' 'MRKAGDEEIQKALTGGIVFKKVSERPESSGVKTKAKKKQYITGAHGSAAAKKKERIRKNRANRHRGKS' A
#
# COMPACT_ATOMS: atom_id res chain seq x y z
N MET A 1 9.15 22.05 -0.24
CA MET A 1 8.28 22.29 -1.42
C MET A 1 9.15 22.92 -2.49
N ARG A 2 9.13 22.43 -3.74
CA ARG A 2 9.86 23.11 -4.83
C ARG A 2 9.21 24.46 -5.08
N LYS A 3 10.03 25.50 -5.26
CA LYS A 3 9.59 26.83 -5.70
C LYS A 3 9.69 26.85 -7.22
N ALA A 4 8.66 27.37 -7.88
CA ALA A 4 8.70 27.60 -9.32
C ALA A 4 9.76 28.66 -9.63
N GLY A 5 10.46 28.50 -10.76
CA GLY A 5 11.44 29.48 -11.22
C GLY A 5 10.77 30.71 -11.84
N ASP A 6 11.48 31.83 -11.92
CA ASP A 6 10.95 33.10 -12.45
C ASP A 6 10.48 32.97 -13.91
N GLU A 7 11.19 32.18 -14.72
CA GLU A 7 10.81 31.88 -16.11
C GLU A 7 9.50 31.10 -16.22
N GLU A 8 9.25 30.18 -15.30
CA GLU A 8 8.01 29.38 -15.26
C GLU A 8 6.81 30.28 -14.90
N ILE A 9 7.02 31.25 -14.00
CA ILE A 9 6.02 32.24 -13.61
C ILE A 9 5.71 33.18 -14.78
N GLN A 10 6.74 33.72 -15.44
CA GLN A 10 6.59 34.60 -16.61
C GLN A 10 5.82 33.92 -17.75
N LYS A 11 6.15 32.64 -18.03
CA LYS A 11 5.47 31.83 -19.05
C LYS A 11 4.01 31.56 -18.70
N ALA A 12 3.72 31.31 -17.42
CA ALA A 12 2.34 31.12 -16.95
C ALA A 12 1.51 32.42 -17.03
N LEU A 13 2.12 33.57 -16.76
CA LEU A 13 1.46 34.88 -16.84
C LEU A 13 1.16 35.30 -18.29
N THR A 14 2.08 35.04 -19.21
CA THR A 14 1.97 35.47 -20.62
C THR A 14 1.21 34.47 -21.50
N GLY A 15 1.44 33.17 -21.31
CA GLY A 15 0.85 32.10 -22.11
C GLY A 15 -0.41 31.47 -21.52
N GLY A 16 -0.76 31.80 -20.28
CA GLY A 16 -1.85 31.17 -19.54
C GLY A 16 -1.55 29.74 -19.08
N ILE A 17 -2.30 29.24 -18.10
CA ILE A 17 -2.16 27.88 -17.56
C ILE A 17 -3.28 27.00 -18.09
N VAL A 18 -2.92 25.90 -18.77
CA VAL A 18 -3.87 24.87 -19.20
C VAL A 18 -3.89 23.74 -18.17
N PHE A 19 -5.00 23.59 -17.44
CA PHE A 19 -5.20 22.46 -16.54
C PHE A 19 -5.49 21.19 -17.36
N LYS A 20 -4.50 20.30 -17.45
CA LYS A 20 -4.72 18.97 -18.02
C LYS A 20 -5.55 18.13 -17.04
N LYS A 21 -6.55 17.41 -17.56
CA LYS A 21 -7.25 16.39 -16.78
C LYS A 21 -6.23 15.40 -16.23
N VAL A 22 -6.31 15.09 -14.94
CA VAL A 22 -5.56 13.98 -14.37
C VAL A 22 -5.99 12.74 -15.14
N SER A 23 -5.04 11.94 -15.64
CA SER A 23 -5.39 10.65 -16.21
C SER A 23 -6.15 9.87 -15.16
N GLU A 24 -7.38 9.46 -15.48
CA GLU A 24 -8.16 8.57 -14.63
C GLU A 24 -7.27 7.37 -14.30
N ARG A 25 -6.82 7.31 -13.05
CA ARG A 25 -6.21 6.08 -12.56
C ARG A 25 -7.25 5.00 -12.77
N PRO A 26 -6.86 3.80 -13.25
CA PRO A 26 -7.82 2.72 -13.43
C PRO A 26 -8.62 2.57 -12.15
N GLU A 27 -9.94 2.77 -12.27
CA GLU A 27 -10.94 2.55 -11.24
C GLU A 27 -10.54 1.28 -10.48
N SER A 28 -10.06 1.43 -9.25
CA SER A 28 -9.69 0.28 -8.44
C SER A 28 -11.00 -0.42 -8.09
N SER A 29 -11.43 -1.37 -8.91
CA SER A 29 -12.58 -2.27 -8.77
C SER A 29 -13.18 -2.25 -7.35
N GLY A 30 -14.11 -1.34 -7.09
CA GLY A 30 -14.70 -1.09 -5.77
C GLY A 30 -13.68 -0.72 -4.69
N VAL A 31 -13.82 0.47 -4.09
CA VAL A 31 -13.06 0.83 -2.88
C VAL A 31 -13.37 -0.20 -1.78
N LYS A 32 -12.46 -1.16 -1.58
CA LYS A 32 -12.55 -2.13 -0.50
C LYS A 32 -12.27 -1.40 0.82
N THR A 33 -13.18 -1.53 1.79
CA THR A 33 -12.95 -1.08 3.16
C THR A 33 -11.62 -1.63 3.68
N LYS A 34 -10.98 -0.97 4.66
CA LYS A 34 -9.68 -1.43 5.20
C LYS A 34 -9.72 -2.93 5.58
N ALA A 35 -10.82 -3.39 6.14
CA ALA A 35 -11.05 -4.80 6.48
C ALA A 35 -11.06 -5.75 5.27
N LYS A 36 -11.53 -5.30 4.10
CA LYS A 36 -11.60 -6.11 2.86
C LYS A 36 -10.30 -6.07 2.05
N LYS A 37 -9.32 -5.23 2.42
CA LYS A 37 -8.03 -5.16 1.74
C LYS A 37 -7.17 -6.37 2.11
N LYS A 38 -6.57 -7.02 1.10
CA LYS A 38 -5.73 -8.23 1.28
C LYS A 38 -4.61 -8.02 2.31
N GLN A 39 -3.97 -6.85 2.31
CA GLN A 39 -2.93 -6.48 3.27
C GLN A 39 -3.39 -6.54 4.74
N TYR A 40 -4.65 -6.19 5.02
CA TYR A 40 -5.21 -6.24 6.37
C TYR A 40 -5.76 -7.63 6.73
N ILE A 41 -6.20 -8.41 5.74
CA ILE A 41 -6.72 -9.79 5.94
C ILE A 41 -5.57 -10.77 6.20
N THR A 42 -4.56 -10.81 5.33
CA THR A 42 -3.44 -11.75 5.46
C THR A 42 -2.32 -11.22 6.36
N GLY A 43 -2.32 -9.91 6.63
CA GLY A 43 -1.26 -9.21 7.33
C GLY A 43 -0.02 -9.00 6.45
N ALA A 44 0.83 -8.04 6.84
CA ALA A 44 2.14 -7.87 6.23
C ALA A 44 3.08 -9.03 6.63
N HIS A 45 3.97 -9.42 5.70
CA HIS A 45 5.01 -10.41 5.98
C HIS A 45 5.95 -9.87 7.07
N GLY A 46 6.30 -10.70 8.06
CA GLY A 46 7.13 -10.27 9.21
C GLY A 46 6.39 -9.47 10.30
N SER A 47 5.09 -9.22 10.16
CA SER A 47 4.27 -8.62 11.22
C SER A 47 4.22 -9.52 12.49
N ALA A 48 3.90 -8.93 13.64
CA ALA A 48 3.76 -9.66 14.90
C ALA A 48 2.75 -10.83 14.80
N ALA A 49 1.64 -10.62 14.09
CA ALA A 49 0.65 -11.65 13.79
C ALA A 49 1.23 -12.79 12.95
N ALA A 50 2.05 -12.48 11.93
CA ALA A 50 2.72 -13.47 11.10
C ALA A 50 3.70 -14.34 11.92
N LYS A 51 4.52 -13.72 12.78
CA LYS A 51 5.45 -14.43 13.68
C LYS A 51 4.71 -15.35 14.66
N LYS A 52 3.58 -14.89 15.22
CA LYS A 52 2.74 -15.71 16.10
C LYS A 52 2.17 -16.94 15.37
N LYS A 53 1.71 -16.76 14.14
CA LYS A 53 1.18 -17.85 13.29
C LYS A 53 2.27 -18.87 12.95
N GLU A 54 3.47 -18.41 12.64
CA GLU A 54 4.64 -19.28 12.39
C GLU A 54 5.01 -20.12 13.63
N ARG A 55 5.09 -19.49 14.81
CA ARG A 55 5.34 -20.20 16.08
C ARG A 55 4.29 -21.29 16.34
N ILE A 56 3.01 -20.98 16.13
CA ILE A 56 1.94 -21.97 16.26
C ILE A 56 2.17 -23.13 15.29
N ARG A 57 2.50 -22.89 14.01
CA ARG A 57 2.79 -23.96 13.04
C ARG A 57 3.94 -24.85 13.49
N LYS A 58 5.05 -24.28 13.96
CA LYS A 58 6.20 -25.02 14.52
C LYS A 58 5.76 -25.92 15.69
N ASN A 59 5.01 -25.36 16.64
CA ASN A 59 4.50 -26.13 17.78
C ASN A 59 3.57 -27.25 17.34
N ARG A 60 2.70 -27.03 16.34
CA ARG A 60 1.82 -28.07 15.80
C ARG A 60 2.59 -29.21 15.14
N ALA A 61 3.63 -28.89 14.37
CA ALA A 61 4.50 -29.90 13.77
C ALA A 61 5.21 -30.74 14.84
N ASN A 62 5.65 -30.10 15.93
CA ASN A 62 6.33 -30.77 17.03
C ASN A 62 5.40 -31.61 17.93
N ARG A 63 4.07 -31.35 17.94
CA ARG A 63 3.09 -32.15 18.72
C ARG A 63 3.09 -33.64 18.38
N HIS A 64 3.43 -33.99 17.13
CA HIS A 64 3.44 -35.38 16.67
C HIS A 64 4.80 -36.08 16.86
N ARG A 65 5.82 -35.35 17.32
CA ARG A 65 7.19 -35.87 17.51
C ARG A 65 7.48 -36.30 18.96
N GLY A 66 6.50 -36.21 19.87
CA GLY A 66 6.65 -36.48 21.31
C GLY A 66 5.93 -37.72 21.81
N LYS A 67 5.99 -38.82 21.06
CA LYS A 67 5.64 -40.17 21.55
C LYS A 67 6.63 -41.19 20.98
N SER A 68 7.84 -41.17 21.53
CA SER A 68 8.84 -42.25 21.48
C SER A 68 9.61 -42.21 22.79
#